data_AF-A0A015KMG0-F1
#
_entry.id   AF-A0A015KMG0-F1
#
_cell.length_a   1.000
_cell.length_b   1.000
_cell.length_c   1.000
_cell.angle_alpha   90.00
_cell.angle_beta   90.00
_cell.angle_gamma   90.00
#
_symmetry.space_group_name_H-M   'P 1'
#
loop_
_entity.id
_entity.type
_entity.pdbx_description
1 polymer ?
#
loop_
_entity_poly.entity_id
_entity_poly.type
_entity_poly.pdbx_seq_one_letter_code
_entity_poly.pdbx_strand_id
1 'polypeptide(L)'
;MVSYAKDHIVYWPSFFKEELNNDKRHRTLEAINSCLQNVRDLELITIYVNFISSYAKEFVQDLDFFQQLKKPVFPFVELQLQQLTAYIEMYRSSNEFGPLLENLITQLRFNPSEIYPIFQAAFEAAYEKFAAHIPNHPARQFFYSCQVFDPKFVHNGDIFRKNIRQYNFIKEFDNPSDELLRE
;
A
#
# COMPACT_ATOMS: atom_id res chain seq x y z
N MET A 1 1.84 -13.56 5.68
CA MET A 1 0.63 -14.32 5.32
C MET A 1 0.44 -14.42 3.81
N VAL A 2 0.51 -13.32 3.05
CA VAL A 2 0.35 -13.34 1.57
C VAL A 2 1.44 -14.13 0.85
N SER A 3 2.72 -14.00 1.24
CA SER A 3 3.81 -14.80 0.66
C SER A 3 3.60 -16.31 0.88
N TYR A 4 3.13 -16.68 2.07
CA TYR A 4 2.78 -18.08 2.36
C TYR A 4 1.67 -18.59 1.45
N ALA A 5 0.61 -17.80 1.25
CA ALA A 5 -0.48 -18.15 0.34
C ALA A 5 0.01 -18.34 -1.11
N LYS A 6 0.86 -17.43 -1.60
CA LYS A 6 1.49 -17.54 -2.93
C LYS A 6 2.27 -18.84 -3.09
N ASP A 7 3.10 -19.18 -2.11
CA ASP A 7 3.99 -20.34 -2.19
C ASP A 7 3.24 -21.67 -2.05
N HIS A 8 2.06 -21.68 -1.43
CA HIS A 8 1.33 -22.90 -1.09
C HIS A 8 0.02 -23.09 -1.87
N ILE A 9 -0.33 -22.19 -2.78
CA ILE A 9 -1.60 -22.26 -3.55
C ILE A 9 -1.76 -23.58 -4.31
N VAL A 10 -0.66 -24.20 -4.76
CA VAL A 10 -0.65 -25.50 -5.44
C VAL A 10 -1.19 -26.64 -4.57
N TYR A 11 -1.10 -26.51 -3.24
CA TYR A 11 -1.57 -27.51 -2.29
C TYR A 11 -3.01 -27.28 -1.85
N TRP A 12 -3.60 -26.12 -2.15
CA TRP A 12 -4.95 -25.77 -1.71
C TRP A 12 -6.01 -26.74 -2.24
N PRO A 13 -6.01 -27.15 -3.53
CA PRO A 13 -7.03 -28.07 -4.04
C PRO A 13 -7.04 -29.42 -3.32
N SER A 14 -5.87 -29.99 -3.01
CA SER A 14 -5.79 -31.27 -2.27
C SER A 14 -6.19 -31.10 -0.82
N PHE A 15 -5.72 -30.03 -0.16
CA PHE A 15 -6.03 -29.74 1.24
C PHE A 15 -7.53 -29.56 1.46
N PHE A 16 -8.18 -28.68 0.71
CA PHE A 16 -9.60 -28.41 0.90
C PHE A 16 -10.51 -29.57 0.47
N LYS A 17 -10.03 -30.44 -0.42
CA LYS A 17 -10.71 -31.69 -0.75
C LYS A 17 -10.69 -32.67 0.42
N GLU A 18 -9.57 -32.76 1.15
CA GLU A 18 -9.46 -33.59 2.34
C GLU A 18 -10.31 -33.04 3.50
N GLU A 19 -10.28 -31.73 3.73
CA GLU A 19 -11.13 -31.07 4.73
C GLU A 19 -12.62 -31.30 4.47
N LEU A 20 -13.07 -31.18 3.20
CA LEU A 20 -14.46 -31.47 2.84
C LEU A 20 -14.82 -32.95 3.03
N ASN A 21 -13.88 -33.88 2.83
CA ASN A 21 -14.13 -35.30 3.09
C ASN A 21 -14.35 -35.59 4.58
N ASN A 22 -13.69 -34.81 5.46
CA ASN A 22 -13.83 -34.89 6.91
C ASN A 22 -15.15 -34.28 7.40
N ASP A 23 -15.62 -33.18 6.78
CA ASP A 23 -16.92 -32.58 7.06
C ASP A 23 -17.74 -32.29 5.79
N LYS A 24 -18.41 -33.33 5.29
CA LYS A 24 -19.20 -33.29 4.05
C LYS A 24 -20.42 -32.38 4.08
N ARG A 25 -20.83 -31.87 5.24
CA ARG A 25 -22.01 -30.98 5.37
C ARG A 25 -21.61 -29.50 5.43
N HIS A 26 -20.32 -29.21 5.44
CA HIS A 26 -19.82 -27.85 5.55
C HIS A 26 -19.95 -27.09 4.22
N ARG A 27 -21.02 -26.30 4.08
CA ARG A 27 -21.33 -25.53 2.86
C ARG A 27 -20.19 -24.64 2.37
N THR A 28 -19.45 -24.00 3.28
CA THR A 28 -18.29 -23.17 2.89
C THR A 28 -17.15 -23.99 2.30
N LEU A 29 -16.83 -25.16 2.87
CA LEU A 29 -15.80 -26.05 2.33
C LEU A 29 -16.22 -26.61 0.97
N GLU A 30 -17.52 -26.90 0.79
CA GLU A 30 -18.07 -27.31 -0.49
C GLU A 30 -17.91 -26.23 -1.56
N ALA A 31 -18.22 -24.96 -1.23
CA ALA A 31 -18.02 -23.83 -2.13
C ALA A 31 -16.53 -23.58 -2.46
N ILE A 32 -15.66 -23.58 -1.44
CA ILE A 32 -14.21 -23.40 -1.63
C ILE A 32 -13.66 -24.52 -2.51
N ASN A 33 -13.98 -25.78 -2.19
CA ASN A 33 -13.51 -26.91 -2.98
C ASN A 33 -14.04 -26.83 -4.41
N SER A 34 -15.32 -26.51 -4.63
CA SER A 34 -15.87 -26.36 -5.99
C SER A 34 -15.11 -25.32 -6.82
N CYS A 35 -14.75 -24.19 -6.20
CA CYS A 35 -13.94 -23.15 -6.83
C CYS A 35 -12.50 -23.63 -7.11
N LEU A 36 -11.84 -24.26 -6.14
CA LEU A 36 -10.44 -24.71 -6.30
C LEU A 36 -10.27 -25.90 -7.24
N GLN A 37 -11.31 -26.72 -7.46
CA GLN A 37 -11.29 -27.80 -8.45
C GLN A 37 -11.57 -27.29 -9.87
N ASN A 38 -12.12 -26.09 -10.03
CA ASN A 38 -12.24 -25.45 -11.33
C ASN A 38 -10.87 -24.87 -11.73
N VAL A 39 -10.27 -25.44 -12.77
CA VAL A 39 -8.96 -25.03 -13.29
C VAL A 39 -8.94 -23.53 -13.57
N ARG A 40 -9.97 -22.98 -14.22
CA ARG A 40 -9.96 -21.57 -14.62
C ARG A 40 -10.03 -20.63 -13.42
N ASP A 41 -10.81 -20.99 -12.41
CA ASP A 41 -10.92 -20.20 -11.18
C ASP A 41 -9.62 -20.27 -10.38
N LEU A 42 -8.99 -21.45 -10.28
CA LEU A 42 -7.71 -21.61 -9.60
C LEU A 42 -6.59 -20.79 -10.27
N GLU A 43 -6.53 -20.78 -11.60
CA GLU A 43 -5.59 -19.95 -12.35
C GLU A 43 -5.82 -18.45 -12.08
N LEU A 44 -7.07 -18.01 -12.04
CA LEU A 44 -7.42 -16.63 -11.73
C LEU A 44 -7.03 -16.24 -10.29
N ILE A 45 -7.31 -17.11 -9.31
CA ILE A 45 -6.88 -16.93 -7.92
C ILE A 45 -5.35 -16.84 -7.86
N THR A 46 -4.64 -17.66 -8.64
CA THR A 46 -3.17 -17.63 -8.71
C THR A 46 -2.66 -16.27 -9.19
N ILE A 47 -3.28 -15.69 -10.21
CA ILE A 47 -2.95 -14.34 -10.69
C ILE A 47 -3.17 -13.32 -9.56
N TYR A 48 -4.32 -13.35 -8.89
CA TYR A 48 -4.64 -12.40 -7.83
C TYR A 48 -3.72 -12.51 -6.61
N VAL A 49 -3.41 -13.73 -6.16
CA VAL A 49 -2.47 -13.94 -5.05
C VAL A 49 -1.07 -13.41 -5.40
N ASN A 50 -0.62 -13.61 -6.65
CA ASN A 50 0.66 -13.06 -7.11
C ASN A 50 0.65 -11.53 -7.19
N PHE A 51 -0.48 -10.93 -7.62
CA PHE A 51 -0.66 -9.48 -7.60
C PHE A 51 -0.55 -8.95 -6.16
N ILE A 52 -1.37 -9.47 -5.24
CA ILE A 52 -1.36 -9.03 -3.84
C ILE A 52 0.04 -9.23 -3.23
N SER A 53 0.70 -10.36 -3.50
CA SER A 53 2.05 -10.60 -2.99
C SER A 53 3.10 -9.62 -3.53
N SER A 54 2.94 -9.15 -4.77
CA SER A 54 3.89 -8.24 -5.40
C SER A 54 3.74 -6.80 -4.89
N TYR A 55 2.49 -6.36 -4.68
CA TYR A 55 2.19 -4.96 -4.38
C TYR A 55 1.89 -4.68 -2.90
N ALA A 56 1.46 -5.66 -2.12
CA ALA A 56 1.19 -5.44 -0.69
C ALA A 56 2.45 -5.13 0.13
N LYS A 57 3.65 -5.44 -0.39
CA LYS A 57 4.91 -5.27 0.33
C LYS A 57 5.16 -3.82 0.75
N GLU A 58 4.91 -2.85 -0.13
CA GLU A 58 5.09 -1.43 0.18
C GLU A 58 4.18 -0.99 1.32
N PHE A 59 2.90 -1.39 1.29
CA PHE A 59 1.95 -1.11 2.37
C PHE A 59 2.37 -1.72 3.72
N VAL A 60 2.93 -2.94 3.70
CA VAL A 60 3.44 -3.58 4.91
C VAL A 60 4.67 -2.83 5.45
N GLN A 61 5.58 -2.42 4.57
CA GLN A 61 6.77 -1.66 4.98
C GLN A 61 6.39 -0.29 5.58
N ASP A 62 5.40 0.39 5.00
CA ASP A 62 4.87 1.64 5.54
C ASP A 62 4.20 1.43 6.91
N LEU A 63 3.41 0.37 7.06
CA LEU A 63 2.79 0.02 8.33
C LEU A 63 3.86 -0.26 9.40
N ASP A 64 4.87 -1.07 9.06
CA ASP A 64 6.00 -1.39 9.95
C ASP A 64 6.78 -0.13 10.32
N PHE A 65 6.91 0.83 9.40
CA PHE A 65 7.51 2.13 9.67
C PHE A 65 6.68 2.94 10.68
N PHE A 66 5.36 3.04 10.49
CA PHE A 66 4.48 3.80 11.39
C PHE A 66 4.30 3.15 12.76
N GLN A 67 4.44 1.82 12.87
CA GLN A 67 4.32 1.09 14.14
C GLN A 67 5.58 1.15 15.02
N GLN A 68 6.68 1.73 14.56
CA GLN A 68 7.92 1.84 15.35
C GLN A 68 7.81 2.89 16.47
N LEU A 69 7.22 2.48 17.60
CA LEU A 69 6.91 3.30 18.79
C LEU A 69 8.08 4.02 19.49
N LYS A 70 9.34 3.84 19.07
CA LYS A 70 10.53 4.30 19.83
C LYS A 70 11.62 5.02 19.03
N LYS A 71 11.37 5.37 17.77
CA LYS A 71 12.39 6.05 16.94
C LYS A 71 11.97 7.49 16.64
N PRO A 72 12.93 8.42 16.42
CA PRO A 72 12.65 9.75 15.91
C PRO A 72 12.24 9.66 14.42
N VAL A 73 11.08 9.04 14.18
CA VAL A 73 10.48 8.82 12.86
C VAL A 73 9.62 10.01 12.44
N PHE A 74 9.24 10.86 13.40
CA PHE A 74 8.30 11.96 13.24
C PHE A 74 8.60 12.89 12.04
N PRO A 75 9.86 13.32 11.76
CA PRO A 75 10.16 14.18 10.60
C PRO A 75 9.97 13.47 9.26
N PHE A 76 10.04 12.14 9.24
CA PHE A 76 9.97 11.32 8.04
C PHE A 76 8.55 10.81 7.74
N VAL A 77 7.60 10.97 8.67
CA VAL A 77 6.21 10.52 8.50
C VAL A 77 5.58 11.09 7.24
N GLU A 78 5.71 12.39 7.03
CA GLU A 78 5.13 13.06 5.87
C GLU A 78 5.80 12.67 4.55
N LEU A 79 7.11 12.40 4.57
CA LEU A 79 7.81 11.88 3.40
C LEU A 79 7.28 10.47 3.04
N GLN A 80 7.10 9.62 4.04
CA GLN A 80 6.55 8.28 3.82
C GLN A 80 5.12 8.34 3.27
N LEU A 81 4.28 9.22 3.80
CA LEU A 81 2.92 9.44 3.28
C LEU A 81 2.91 9.94 1.84
N GLN A 82 3.86 10.81 1.44
CA GLN A 82 3.99 11.27 0.05
C GLN A 82 4.44 10.14 -0.89
N GLN A 83 5.39 9.30 -0.46
CA GLN A 83 5.83 8.14 -1.23
C GLN A 83 4.68 7.14 -1.42
N LEU A 84 3.96 6.81 -0.35
CA LEU A 84 2.78 5.94 -0.41
C LEU A 84 1.69 6.53 -1.32
N THR A 85 1.45 7.84 -1.23
CA THR A 85 0.51 8.53 -2.13
C THR A 85 0.93 8.33 -3.57
N ALA A 86 2.16 8.71 -3.94
CA ALA A 86 2.67 8.59 -5.30
C ALA A 86 2.63 7.15 -5.83
N TYR A 87 2.94 6.18 -4.97
CA TYR A 87 2.86 4.75 -5.29
C TYR A 87 1.43 4.32 -5.63
N ILE A 88 0.45 4.64 -4.79
CA ILE A 88 -0.96 4.31 -5.05
C ILE A 88 -1.44 5.01 -6.32
N GLU A 89 -1.11 6.30 -6.46
CA GLU A 89 -1.53 7.12 -7.59
C GLU A 89 -1.00 6.60 -8.92
N MET A 90 0.25 6.11 -8.96
CA MET A 90 0.89 5.51 -10.13
C MET A 90 0.12 4.28 -10.61
N TYR A 91 -0.25 3.36 -9.71
CA TYR A 91 -0.86 2.10 -10.11
C TYR A 91 -2.37 2.17 -10.37
N ARG A 92 -3.06 3.19 -9.87
CA ARG A 92 -4.44 3.51 -10.23
C ARG A 92 -4.61 3.77 -11.74
N SER A 93 -3.63 4.42 -12.37
CA SER A 93 -3.65 4.80 -13.79
C SER A 93 -2.66 3.98 -14.64
N SER A 94 -1.98 2.99 -14.04
CA SER A 94 -0.98 2.20 -14.76
C SER A 94 -1.62 1.23 -15.72
N ASN A 95 -1.09 1.17 -16.94
CA ASN A 95 -1.43 0.14 -17.93
C ASN A 95 -0.48 -1.06 -17.87
N GLU A 96 0.44 -1.09 -16.91
CA GLU A 96 1.47 -2.12 -16.77
C GLU A 96 1.65 -2.51 -15.29
N PHE A 97 1.74 -3.82 -15.03
CA PHE A 97 1.93 -4.37 -13.69
C PHE A 97 3.20 -5.22 -13.59
N GLY A 98 4.22 -4.81 -14.34
CA GLY A 98 5.54 -5.44 -14.35
C GLY A 98 5.59 -6.79 -15.08
N PRO A 99 6.79 -7.20 -15.53
CA PRO A 99 6.95 -8.34 -16.43
C PRO A 99 6.60 -9.69 -15.78
N LEU A 100 6.74 -9.81 -14.45
CA LEU A 100 6.43 -11.05 -13.75
C LEU A 100 4.94 -11.39 -13.81
N LEU A 101 4.06 -10.41 -13.59
CA LEU A 101 2.61 -10.64 -13.64
C LEU A 101 2.12 -10.76 -15.07
N GLU A 102 2.64 -9.94 -15.98
CA GLU A 102 2.30 -10.03 -17.40
C GLU A 102 2.61 -11.41 -17.97
N ASN A 103 3.80 -11.94 -17.67
CA ASN A 103 4.20 -13.30 -18.05
C ASN A 103 3.27 -14.35 -17.45
N LEU A 104 2.93 -14.24 -16.16
CA LEU A 104 2.03 -15.19 -15.49
C LEU A 104 0.63 -15.19 -16.14
N ILE A 105 0.06 -14.01 -16.35
CA ILE A 105 -1.27 -13.84 -16.98
C ILE A 105 -1.28 -14.48 -18.37
N THR A 106 -0.24 -14.20 -19.17
CA THR A 106 -0.10 -14.73 -20.52
C THR A 106 0.10 -16.24 -20.54
N GLN A 107 0.94 -16.78 -19.64
CA GLN A 107 1.17 -18.22 -19.48
C GLN A 107 -0.12 -18.98 -19.14
N LEU A 108 -0.95 -18.40 -18.29
CA LEU A 108 -2.27 -18.92 -17.91
C LEU A 108 -3.37 -18.60 -18.95
N ARG A 109 -2.98 -18.09 -20.13
CA ARG A 109 -3.90 -17.79 -21.25
C ARG A 109 -5.02 -16.83 -20.86
N PHE A 110 -4.72 -15.86 -20.00
CA PHE A 110 -5.57 -14.70 -19.76
C PHE A 110 -5.08 -13.52 -20.60
N ASN A 111 -5.98 -12.59 -20.88
CA ASN A 111 -5.63 -11.34 -21.55
C ASN A 111 -5.32 -10.26 -20.48
N PRO A 112 -4.11 -9.68 -20.45
CA PRO A 112 -3.78 -8.60 -19.52
C PRO A 112 -4.78 -7.43 -19.54
N SER A 113 -5.34 -7.09 -20.71
CA SER A 113 -6.30 -5.98 -20.80
C SER A 113 -7.63 -6.25 -20.07
N GLU A 114 -7.96 -7.51 -19.80
CA GLU A 114 -9.14 -7.90 -19.02
C GLU A 114 -8.85 -7.92 -17.51
N ILE A 115 -7.59 -8.15 -17.13
CA ILE A 115 -7.18 -8.30 -15.73
C ILE A 115 -6.73 -6.97 -15.13
N TYR A 116 -5.99 -6.15 -15.87
CA TYR A 116 -5.43 -4.88 -15.37
C TYR A 116 -6.47 -3.91 -14.82
N PRO A 117 -7.69 -3.77 -15.39
CA PRO A 117 -8.74 -2.95 -14.79
C PRO A 117 -9.11 -3.37 -13.35
N ILE A 118 -9.00 -4.66 -13.03
CA ILE A 118 -9.27 -5.19 -11.68
C ILE A 118 -8.16 -4.74 -10.72
N PHE A 119 -6.90 -4.75 -11.17
CA PHE A 119 -5.77 -4.27 -10.40
C PHE A 119 -5.83 -2.76 -10.16
N GLN A 120 -6.15 -1.98 -11.20
CA GLN A 120 -6.40 -0.55 -11.10
C GLN A 120 -7.52 -0.26 -10.09
N ALA A 121 -8.64 -0.98 -10.15
CA ALA A 121 -9.74 -0.83 -9.20
C ALA A 121 -9.34 -1.14 -7.75
N ALA A 122 -8.43 -2.10 -7.53
CA ALA A 122 -7.90 -2.36 -6.19
C ALA A 122 -7.05 -1.18 -5.66
N PHE A 123 -6.24 -0.56 -6.53
CA PHE A 123 -5.49 0.65 -6.19
C PHE A 123 -6.39 1.87 -6.01
N GLU A 124 -7.45 2.01 -6.80
CA GLU A 124 -8.46 3.06 -6.62
C GLU A 124 -9.13 2.92 -5.24
N ALA A 125 -9.56 1.72 -4.87
CA ALA A 125 -10.13 1.47 -3.54
C ALA A 125 -9.14 1.77 -2.39
N ALA A 126 -7.84 1.52 -2.60
CA ALA A 126 -6.80 1.92 -1.65
C ALA A 126 -6.64 3.44 -1.58
N TYR A 127 -6.67 4.13 -2.73
CA TYR A 127 -6.62 5.58 -2.83
C TYR A 127 -7.79 6.25 -2.12
N GLU A 128 -9.02 5.81 -2.38
CA GLU A 128 -10.22 6.36 -1.73
C GLU A 128 -10.13 6.28 -0.21
N LYS A 129 -9.71 5.13 0.33
CA LYS A 129 -9.47 4.97 1.76
C LYS A 129 -8.37 5.89 2.27
N PHE A 130 -7.26 5.99 1.55
CA PHE A 130 -6.15 6.85 1.93
C PHE A 130 -6.55 8.34 1.93
N ALA A 131 -7.19 8.79 0.85
CA ALA A 131 -7.64 10.16 0.64
C ALA A 131 -8.73 10.60 1.62
N ALA A 132 -9.54 9.67 2.13
CA ALA A 132 -10.54 9.95 3.16
C ALA A 132 -9.92 10.27 4.53
N HIS A 133 -8.71 9.76 4.83
CA HIS A 133 -8.15 9.81 6.19
C HIS A 133 -6.87 10.63 6.32
N ILE A 134 -6.01 10.64 5.31
CA ILE A 134 -4.66 11.20 5.45
C ILE A 134 -4.58 12.69 5.08
N PRO A 135 -5.06 13.14 3.90
CA PRO A 135 -4.78 14.50 3.42
C PRO A 135 -5.15 15.61 4.40
N ASN A 136 -6.28 15.45 5.09
CA ASN A 136 -6.86 16.43 6.02
C ASN A 136 -6.57 16.12 7.49
N HIS A 137 -5.65 15.20 7.79
CA HIS A 137 -5.36 14.84 9.17
C HIS A 137 -4.68 16.01 9.92
N PRO A 138 -5.19 16.42 11.10
CA PRO A 138 -4.67 17.60 11.82
C PRO A 138 -3.20 17.50 12.20
N ALA A 139 -2.67 16.28 12.37
CA ALA A 139 -1.24 16.06 12.65
C ALA A 139 -0.31 16.40 11.47
N ARG A 140 -0.80 16.50 10.21
CA ARG A 140 0.07 16.80 9.05
C ARG A 140 0.76 18.15 9.16
N GLN A 141 0.06 19.16 9.70
CA GLN A 141 0.66 20.47 9.90
C GLN A 141 1.82 20.41 10.89
N PHE A 142 1.74 19.55 11.92
CA PHE A 142 2.86 19.30 12.84
C PHE A 142 4.01 18.54 12.16
N PHE A 143 3.73 17.58 11.28
CA PHE A 143 4.80 16.90 10.53
C PHE A 143 5.55 17.88 9.61
N TYR A 144 4.82 18.75 8.90
CA TYR A 144 5.44 19.78 8.07
C TYR A 144 6.29 20.75 8.89
N SER A 145 5.78 21.19 10.05
CA SER A 145 6.48 22.15 10.88
C SER A 145 7.80 21.58 11.43
N CYS A 146 7.88 20.27 11.69
CA CYS A 146 9.13 19.61 12.09
C CYS A 146 10.16 19.52 10.95
N GLN A 147 9.72 19.50 9.68
CA GLN A 147 10.64 19.44 8.54
C GLN A 147 11.38 20.76 8.28
N VAL A 148 10.86 21.89 8.78
CA VAL A 148 11.52 23.21 8.69
C VAL A 148 12.94 23.18 9.26
N PHE A 149 13.18 22.35 10.27
CA PHE A 149 14.47 22.26 10.98
C PHE A 149 15.35 21.11 10.50
N ASP A 150 14.92 20.32 9.51
CA ASP A 150 15.72 19.22 8.96
C ASP A 150 16.48 19.70 7.71
N PRO A 151 17.83 19.81 7.76
CA PRO A 151 18.64 20.32 6.64
C PRO A 151 18.41 19.56 5.32
N LYS A 152 18.02 18.27 5.38
CA LYS A 152 17.74 17.48 4.18
C LYS A 152 16.49 17.99 3.44
N PHE A 153 15.52 18.53 4.16
CA PHE A 153 14.30 19.11 3.60
C PHE A 153 14.45 20.61 3.31
N VAL A 154 15.33 21.31 4.02
CA VAL A 154 15.69 22.71 3.71
C VAL A 154 16.27 22.84 2.29
N HIS A 155 17.02 21.85 1.80
CA HIS A 155 17.58 21.92 0.44
C HIS A 155 16.61 21.46 -0.66
N ASN A 156 15.80 20.43 -0.41
CA ASN A 156 15.00 19.75 -1.46
C ASN A 156 13.48 19.94 -1.37
N GLY A 157 12.97 20.59 -0.31
CA GLY A 157 11.54 20.77 -0.07
C GLY A 157 10.94 22.01 -0.75
N ASP A 158 9.60 22.04 -0.81
CA ASP A 158 8.79 23.19 -1.21
C ASP A 158 9.14 24.44 -0.36
N ILE A 159 9.39 25.57 -1.02
CA ILE A 159 9.78 26.84 -0.40
C ILE A 159 8.72 27.31 0.60
N PHE A 160 7.44 27.06 0.35
CA PHE A 160 6.37 27.44 1.28
C PHE A 160 6.46 26.67 2.60
N ARG A 161 6.84 25.39 2.55
CA ARG A 161 6.97 24.52 3.73
C ARG A 161 8.17 24.84 4.62
N LYS A 162 9.07 25.73 4.15
CA LYS A 162 10.24 26.20 4.92
C LYS A 162 9.93 27.45 5.76
N ASN A 163 8.79 28.10 5.51
CA ASN A 163 8.45 29.32 6.21
C ASN A 163 7.83 29.00 7.57
N ILE A 164 8.65 29.05 8.63
CA ILE A 164 8.23 28.83 10.02
C ILE A 164 7.00 29.67 10.42
N ARG A 165 6.81 30.87 9.83
CA ARG A 165 5.67 31.75 10.11
C ARG A 165 4.33 31.16 9.66
N GLN A 166 4.32 30.17 8.77
CA GLN A 166 3.11 29.45 8.37
C GLN A 166 2.61 28.49 9.46
N TYR A 167 3.42 28.20 10.48
CA TYR A 167 3.12 27.27 11.56
C TYR A 167 2.90 27.99 12.91
N ASN A 168 2.39 29.22 12.89
CA ASN A 168 2.14 30.05 14.09
C ASN A 168 1.06 29.49 15.04
N PHE A 169 0.33 28.45 14.65
CA PHE A 169 -0.53 27.68 15.56
C PHE A 169 0.28 26.92 16.62
N ILE A 170 1.59 26.72 16.40
CA ILE A 170 2.54 26.24 17.39
C ILE A 170 3.07 27.47 18.14
N LYS A 171 2.74 27.55 19.43
CA LYS A 171 3.08 28.71 20.25
C LYS A 171 4.58 29.00 20.29
N GLU A 172 5.40 27.97 20.24
CA GLU A 172 6.87 28.05 20.21
C GLU A 172 7.41 28.65 18.91
N PHE A 173 6.62 28.63 17.83
CA PHE A 173 6.95 29.25 16.54
C PHE A 173 6.32 30.62 16.36
N ASP A 174 5.61 31.12 17.38
CA ASP A 174 5.10 32.48 17.40
C ASP A 174 6.26 33.46 17.70
N ASN A 175 6.48 34.43 16.81
CA ASN A 175 7.62 35.35 16.83
C ASN A 175 9.01 34.68 16.88
N PRO A 176 9.41 33.93 15.83
CA PRO A 176 10.75 33.34 15.76
C PRO A 176 11.81 34.44 15.69
N SER A 177 12.97 34.22 16.32
CA SER A 177 14.07 35.18 16.29
C SER A 177 14.62 35.36 14.87
N ASP A 178 15.18 36.53 14.57
CA ASP A 178 15.82 36.79 13.26
C ASP A 178 17.04 35.89 13.01
N GLU A 179 17.65 35.33 14.05
CA GLU A 179 18.74 34.33 13.94
C GLU A 179 18.20 33.00 13.42
N LEU A 180 17.09 32.51 14.00
CA LEU A 180 16.43 31.26 13.56
C LEU A 180 15.89 31.35 12.14
N LEU A 181 15.55 32.56 11.67
CA LEU A 181 15.10 32.82 10.30
C LEU A 181 16.23 32.88 9.27
N ARG A 182 17.49 32.96 9.71
CA ARG A 182 18.69 33.04 8.85
C ARG A 182 19.42 31.71 8.68
N GLU A 183 19.15 30.73 9.53
CA GLU A 183 19.59 29.33 9.37
C GLU A 183 18.81 28.60 8.27
#